data_AF-A0AA40YPE6-F1
#
_entry.id   AF-A0AA40YPE6-F1
#
_cell.length_a   1.000
_cell.length_b   1.000
_cell.length_c   1.000
_cell.angle_alpha   90.00
_cell.angle_beta   90.00
_cell.angle_gamma   90.00
#
_symmetry.space_group_name_H-M   'P 1'
#
loop_
_entity.id
_entity.type
_entity.pdbx_description
1 polymer ?
#
loop_
_entity_poly.entity_id
_entity_poly.type
_entity_poly.pdbx_seq_one_letter_code
_entity_poly.pdbx_strand_id
1 'polypeptide(L)'
;MSVFKKVLVAALSFAVLMGIGVQVDAAGKTTDLTAGQYTVGSDIKAGRYVVTPLDGTSGNFQSTTGSINVILGDPNQDTVGSMYVSSYTVDLKKKTEFNLSGVNAHFEAVTKRTAIRSDDLHAGVYQVGKDIKPGKYAITAKQGSGNLISTKKGYINEMMGTDSQDGMYVQSYTAKLRKGQIIQTTLELINLQKK
;
A
#
# COMPACT_ATOMS: atom_id res chain seq x y z
N MET A 1 41.49 -22.37 0.17
CA MET A 1 40.36 -22.40 1.11
C MET A 1 39.82 -20.97 1.25
N SER A 2 38.80 -20.61 0.48
CA SER A 2 37.90 -19.48 0.76
C SER A 2 36.66 -19.72 -0.11
N VAL A 3 35.54 -20.01 0.55
CA VAL A 3 34.29 -20.48 -0.05
C VAL A 3 33.41 -19.26 -0.28
N PHE A 4 33.03 -19.02 -1.53
CA PHE A 4 31.97 -18.08 -1.89
C PHE A 4 30.66 -18.51 -1.21
N LYS A 5 30.20 -17.72 -0.23
CA LYS A 5 28.84 -17.85 0.30
C LYS A 5 27.86 -17.42 -0.79
N LYS A 6 27.18 -18.39 -1.41
CA LYS A 6 25.99 -18.13 -2.22
C LYS A 6 24.88 -17.66 -1.27
N VAL A 7 24.44 -16.42 -1.43
CA VAL A 7 23.20 -15.93 -0.82
C VAL A 7 22.05 -16.62 -1.54
N LEU A 8 21.32 -17.46 -0.82
CA LEU A 8 20.11 -18.12 -1.28
C LEU A 8 18.99 -17.06 -1.25
N VAL A 9 18.61 -16.53 -2.42
CA VAL A 9 17.36 -15.77 -2.55
C VAL A 9 16.23 -16.78 -2.38
N ALA A 10 15.51 -16.67 -1.26
CA ALA A 10 14.31 -17.46 -1.02
C ALA A 10 13.22 -17.00 -2.00
N ALA A 11 13.01 -17.77 -3.06
CA ALA A 11 11.81 -17.63 -3.88
C ALA A 11 10.60 -18.05 -3.04
N LEU A 12 9.79 -17.09 -2.59
CA LEU A 12 8.47 -17.38 -2.04
C LEU A 12 7.60 -17.97 -3.17
N SER A 13 7.43 -19.29 -3.13
CA SER A 13 6.47 -19.99 -3.97
C SER A 13 5.04 -19.67 -3.51
N PHE A 14 4.36 -18.76 -4.21
CA PHE A 14 2.92 -18.53 -4.03
C PHE A 14 2.15 -19.63 -4.77
N ALA A 15 1.32 -20.38 -4.05
CA ALA A 15 0.35 -21.27 -4.66
C ALA A 15 -0.63 -20.46 -5.53
N VAL A 16 -0.69 -20.76 -6.83
CA VAL A 16 -1.62 -20.10 -7.76
C VAL A 16 -3.02 -20.65 -7.52
N LEU A 17 -3.79 -19.98 -6.66
CA LEU A 17 -5.25 -20.04 -6.75
C LEU A 17 -5.67 -19.25 -8.00
N MET A 18 -6.09 -19.95 -9.05
CA MET A 18 -6.71 -19.33 -10.24
C MET A 18 -8.08 -18.74 -9.87
N GLY A 19 -8.08 -17.62 -9.15
CA GLY A 19 -9.19 -16.68 -9.15
C GLY A 19 -9.19 -15.93 -10.48
N ILE A 20 -10.35 -15.77 -11.11
CA ILE A 20 -10.50 -14.91 -12.28
C ILE A 20 -10.25 -13.46 -11.82
N GLY A 21 -9.01 -12.99 -11.97
CA GLY A 21 -8.64 -11.60 -11.71
C GLY A 21 -9.32 -10.69 -12.73
N VAL A 22 -9.86 -9.57 -12.28
CA VAL A 22 -10.45 -8.56 -13.18
C VAL A 22 -9.33 -7.66 -13.68
N GLN A 23 -9.29 -7.39 -14.98
CA GLN A 23 -8.38 -6.38 -15.53
C GLN A 23 -8.67 -5.01 -14.92
N VAL A 24 -7.64 -4.20 -14.70
CA VAL A 24 -7.85 -2.82 -14.27
C VAL A 24 -8.37 -1.95 -15.42
N ASP A 25 -9.28 -1.02 -15.13
CA ASP A 25 -9.92 -0.16 -16.14
C ASP A 25 -8.93 0.74 -16.90
N ALA A 26 -7.75 1.01 -16.32
CA ALA A 26 -6.63 1.69 -16.97
C ALA A 26 -5.32 1.06 -16.48
N ALA A 27 -4.67 0.24 -17.32
CA ALA A 27 -3.34 -0.26 -17.02
C ALA A 27 -2.36 0.91 -17.09
N GLY A 28 -1.68 1.18 -15.98
CA GLY A 28 -0.55 2.11 -15.93
C GLY A 28 0.59 1.65 -16.85
N LYS A 29 1.68 2.40 -16.85
CA LYS A 29 2.94 1.95 -17.46
C LYS A 29 4.01 2.00 -16.39
N THR A 30 4.66 0.86 -16.13
CA THR A 30 5.76 0.78 -15.18
C THR A 30 6.82 1.83 -15.52
N THR A 31 7.25 2.59 -14.53
CA THR A 31 8.24 3.66 -14.69
C THR A 31 8.91 3.96 -13.36
N ASP A 32 10.12 4.48 -13.44
CA ASP A 32 10.83 5.06 -12.30
C ASP A 32 10.72 6.57 -12.37
N LEU A 33 10.53 7.21 -11.23
CA LEU A 33 10.52 8.66 -11.08
C LEU A 33 11.53 9.06 -10.02
N THR A 34 12.24 10.15 -10.27
CA THR A 34 13.13 10.77 -9.27
C THR A 34 12.32 11.68 -8.34
N ALA A 35 12.98 12.30 -7.35
CA ALA A 35 12.35 13.40 -6.61
C ALA A 35 11.89 14.52 -7.57
N GLY A 36 10.69 15.06 -7.34
CA GLY A 36 10.07 16.07 -8.19
C GLY A 36 8.55 16.18 -8.05
N GLN A 37 7.98 17.13 -8.79
CA GLN A 37 6.53 17.34 -8.92
C GLN A 37 6.05 16.75 -10.24
N TYR A 38 4.92 16.04 -10.20
CA TYR A 38 4.42 15.27 -11.32
C TYR A 38 2.91 15.45 -11.50
N THR A 39 2.49 15.48 -12.76
CA THR A 39 1.09 15.49 -13.19
C THR A 39 0.76 14.21 -13.96
N VAL A 40 -0.19 13.44 -13.45
CA VAL A 40 -0.67 12.21 -14.09
C VAL A 40 -1.35 12.52 -15.43
N GLY A 41 -0.88 11.87 -16.49
CA GLY A 41 -1.28 12.09 -17.87
C GLY A 41 -0.33 12.98 -18.66
N SER A 42 0.55 13.73 -17.99
CA SER A 42 1.72 14.39 -18.58
C SER A 42 2.96 13.54 -18.37
N ASP A 43 3.28 13.27 -17.10
CA ASP A 43 4.59 12.74 -16.72
C ASP A 43 4.53 11.23 -16.43
N ILE A 44 3.38 10.73 -15.97
CA ILE A 44 3.10 9.32 -15.75
C ILE A 44 1.71 8.96 -16.28
N LYS A 45 1.56 7.77 -16.87
CA LYS A 45 0.24 7.30 -17.35
C LYS A 45 -0.73 7.14 -16.17
N ALA A 46 -2.00 7.50 -16.34
CA ALA A 46 -3.03 7.16 -15.36
C ALA A 46 -3.16 5.63 -15.22
N GLY A 47 -3.34 5.15 -13.99
CA GLY A 47 -3.43 3.72 -13.71
C GLY A 47 -3.30 3.39 -12.23
N ARG A 48 -3.35 2.10 -11.91
CA ARG A 48 -3.02 1.60 -10.57
C ARG A 48 -1.55 1.27 -10.50
N TYR A 49 -0.91 1.68 -9.42
CA TYR A 49 0.49 1.41 -9.15
C TYR A 49 0.69 0.82 -7.75
N VAL A 50 1.68 -0.04 -7.64
CA VAL A 50 2.39 -0.28 -6.38
C VAL A 50 3.64 0.58 -6.43
N VAL A 51 3.76 1.51 -5.49
CA VAL A 51 4.88 2.47 -5.45
C VAL A 51 5.86 2.02 -4.37
N THR A 52 7.14 1.88 -4.71
CA THR A 52 8.21 1.47 -3.80
C THR A 52 9.40 2.44 -3.90
N PRO A 53 10.12 2.73 -2.81
CA PRO A 53 11.31 3.56 -2.87
C PRO A 53 12.41 2.86 -3.69
N LEU A 54 13.26 3.67 -4.33
CA LEU A 54 14.44 3.24 -5.08
C LEU A 54 15.71 3.67 -4.38
N ASP A 55 16.80 2.95 -4.67
CA ASP A 55 18.18 3.31 -4.31
C ASP A 55 18.40 3.54 -2.81
N GLY A 56 17.61 2.88 -1.95
CA GLY A 56 17.66 3.07 -0.49
C GLY A 56 17.22 4.47 -0.02
N THR A 57 16.57 5.25 -0.88
CA THR A 57 16.08 6.59 -0.54
C THR A 57 14.81 6.52 0.32
N SER A 58 14.63 7.55 1.16
CA SER A 58 13.44 7.71 1.99
C SER A 58 12.94 9.14 1.91
N GLY A 59 11.64 9.30 1.84
CA GLY A 59 11.05 10.61 1.64
C GLY A 59 9.55 10.61 1.43
N ASN A 60 9.01 11.79 1.19
CA ASN A 60 7.59 12.03 1.16
C ASN A 60 7.00 11.71 -0.22
N PHE A 61 5.92 10.93 -0.25
CA PHE A 61 5.02 10.79 -1.38
C PHE A 61 3.68 11.41 -1.01
N GLN A 62 3.38 12.56 -1.61
CA GLN A 62 2.22 13.37 -1.23
C GLN A 62 1.46 13.87 -2.46
N SER A 63 0.13 13.82 -2.43
CA SER A 63 -0.70 14.48 -3.45
C SER A 63 -1.07 15.90 -3.01
N THR A 64 -1.27 16.80 -3.96
CA THR A 64 -1.64 18.20 -3.66
C THR A 64 -3.00 18.33 -2.97
N THR A 65 -3.86 17.31 -3.12
CA THR A 65 -5.19 17.22 -2.49
C THR A 65 -5.17 16.52 -1.13
N GLY A 66 -4.02 16.01 -0.68
CA GLY A 66 -3.88 15.25 0.56
C GLY A 66 -4.41 13.80 0.51
N SER A 67 -4.87 13.33 -0.64
CA SER A 67 -5.32 11.93 -0.83
C SER A 67 -4.19 10.90 -0.73
N ILE A 68 -2.94 11.34 -0.87
CA ILE A 68 -1.73 10.56 -0.64
C ILE A 68 -0.89 11.39 0.34
N ASN A 69 -0.48 10.80 1.45
CA ASN A 69 0.39 11.43 2.43
C ASN A 69 1.12 10.35 3.22
N VAL A 70 2.23 9.89 2.67
CA VAL A 70 3.07 8.84 3.28
C VAL A 70 4.55 9.17 3.15
N ILE A 71 5.33 8.61 4.07
CA ILE A 71 6.78 8.55 3.95
C ILE A 71 7.11 7.19 3.35
N LEU A 72 7.64 7.16 2.13
CA LEU A 72 8.19 5.96 1.51
C LEU A 72 9.61 5.74 2.06
N GLY A 73 9.94 4.53 2.48
CA GLY A 73 11.27 4.22 3.03
C GLY A 73 11.69 2.77 2.76
N ASP A 74 12.98 2.55 2.54
CA ASP A 74 13.54 1.21 2.33
C ASP A 74 13.73 0.50 3.69
N PRO A 75 13.04 -0.62 3.94
CA PRO A 75 13.13 -1.32 5.22
C PRO A 75 14.53 -1.85 5.54
N ASN A 76 15.45 -1.90 4.57
CA ASN A 76 16.81 -2.39 4.78
C ASN A 76 17.83 -1.27 5.09
N GLN A 77 17.46 -0.01 4.88
CA GLN A 77 18.37 1.13 4.99
C GLN A 77 17.88 2.21 5.95
N ASP A 78 16.57 2.26 6.17
CA ASP A 78 15.95 3.40 6.81
C ASP A 78 15.81 3.22 8.33
N THR A 79 16.45 4.11 9.08
CA THR A 79 16.46 4.10 10.55
C THR A 79 15.35 4.97 11.15
N VAL A 80 14.47 5.59 10.33
CA VAL A 80 13.40 6.53 10.75
C VAL A 80 12.20 5.80 11.36
N GLY A 81 12.44 4.88 12.29
CA GLY A 81 11.42 4.26 13.13
C GLY A 81 10.22 3.68 12.36
N SER A 82 9.12 3.48 13.08
CA SER A 82 7.94 2.74 12.60
C SER A 82 6.97 3.58 11.74
N MET A 83 7.41 4.70 11.16
CA MET A 83 6.54 5.72 10.53
C MET A 83 6.61 5.77 9.00
N TYR A 84 7.50 4.99 8.37
CA TYR A 84 7.56 4.85 6.92
C TYR A 84 6.71 3.67 6.44
N VAL A 85 6.47 3.62 5.13
CA VAL A 85 5.92 2.45 4.44
C VAL A 85 6.85 2.03 3.29
N SER A 86 7.10 0.73 3.16
CA SER A 86 7.98 0.15 2.15
C SER A 86 7.31 0.08 0.77
N SER A 87 5.98 0.13 0.73
CA SER A 87 5.22 0.24 -0.49
C SER A 87 3.91 0.98 -0.28
N TYR A 88 3.37 1.60 -1.33
CA TYR A 88 2.07 2.24 -1.30
C TYR A 88 1.26 1.91 -2.56
N THR A 89 0.13 1.22 -2.39
CA THR A 89 -0.76 0.89 -3.52
C THR A 89 -1.76 2.02 -3.77
N VAL A 90 -1.84 2.56 -4.99
CA VAL A 90 -2.73 3.69 -5.29
C VAL A 90 -3.26 3.70 -6.73
N ASP A 91 -4.48 4.23 -6.90
CA ASP A 91 -5.05 4.56 -8.21
C ASP A 91 -4.75 6.03 -8.54
N LEU A 92 -3.87 6.26 -9.52
CA LEU A 92 -3.53 7.59 -10.03
C LEU A 92 -4.44 7.96 -11.20
N LYS A 93 -5.30 8.96 -11.00
CA LYS A 93 -6.23 9.46 -12.03
C LYS A 93 -5.57 10.57 -12.85
N LYS A 94 -5.98 10.71 -14.11
CA LYS A 94 -5.50 11.82 -14.97
C LYS A 94 -5.73 13.16 -14.28
N LYS A 95 -4.76 14.07 -14.39
CA LYS A 95 -4.68 15.37 -13.70
C LYS A 95 -4.47 15.31 -12.18
N THR A 96 -4.26 14.14 -11.58
CA THR A 96 -3.74 14.09 -10.21
C THR A 96 -2.32 14.65 -10.21
N GLU A 97 -2.07 15.60 -9.32
CA GLU A 97 -0.75 16.16 -9.05
C GLU A 97 -0.20 15.55 -7.76
N PHE A 98 1.09 15.20 -7.78
CA PHE A 98 1.79 14.70 -6.61
C PHE A 98 3.26 15.12 -6.61
N ASN A 99 3.86 15.04 -5.43
CA ASN A 99 5.25 15.40 -5.18
C ASN A 99 5.98 14.23 -4.52
N LEU A 100 7.18 13.94 -5.02
CA LEU A 100 8.16 13.06 -4.40
C LEU A 100 9.28 13.93 -3.84
N SER A 101 9.37 14.05 -2.51
CA SER A 101 10.40 14.87 -1.85
C SER A 101 11.36 13.99 -1.08
N GLY A 102 12.64 14.00 -1.47
CA GLY A 102 13.69 13.20 -0.83
C GLY A 102 13.72 11.72 -1.24
N VAL A 103 12.80 11.28 -2.10
CA VAL A 103 12.69 9.87 -2.52
C VAL A 103 12.64 9.76 -4.05
N ASN A 104 13.37 8.80 -4.59
CA ASN A 104 13.14 8.25 -5.92
C ASN A 104 12.24 7.02 -5.77
N ALA A 105 11.32 6.80 -6.69
CA ALA A 105 10.34 5.72 -6.54
C ALA A 105 10.08 4.98 -7.85
N HIS A 106 9.96 3.66 -7.71
CA HIS A 106 9.48 2.75 -8.74
C HIS A 106 7.97 2.69 -8.68
N PHE A 107 7.31 2.93 -9.81
CA PHE A 107 5.87 2.82 -9.97
C PHE A 107 5.57 1.58 -10.80
N GLU A 108 5.31 0.45 -10.14
CA GLU A 108 4.97 -0.80 -10.82
C GLU A 108 3.51 -0.81 -11.24
N ALA A 109 3.24 -0.93 -12.54
CA ALA A 109 1.88 -0.90 -13.06
C ALA A 109 1.11 -2.19 -12.73
N VAL A 110 0.00 -2.05 -12.01
CA VAL A 110 -0.87 -3.19 -11.71
C VAL A 110 -1.80 -3.43 -12.88
N THR A 111 -1.67 -4.58 -13.56
CA THR A 111 -2.49 -4.93 -14.74
C THR A 111 -3.70 -5.80 -14.40
N LYS A 112 -3.70 -6.47 -13.25
CA LYS A 112 -4.77 -7.35 -12.78
C LYS A 112 -5.05 -7.11 -11.29
N ARG A 113 -6.33 -7.13 -10.92
CA ARG A 113 -6.77 -7.10 -9.51
C ARG A 113 -7.47 -8.41 -9.17
N THR A 114 -7.08 -8.97 -8.04
CA THR A 114 -7.76 -10.12 -7.45
C THR A 114 -8.30 -9.69 -6.10
N ALA A 115 -9.63 -9.70 -5.96
CA ALA A 115 -10.26 -9.33 -4.69
C ALA A 115 -9.91 -10.37 -3.61
N ILE A 116 -9.17 -9.95 -2.60
CA ILE A 116 -8.77 -10.84 -1.50
C ILE A 116 -9.94 -11.11 -0.55
N ARG A 117 -9.94 -12.29 0.09
CA ARG A 117 -10.90 -12.67 1.13
C ARG A 117 -10.25 -12.71 2.52
N SER A 118 -9.01 -13.11 2.60
CA SER A 118 -8.16 -13.02 3.78
C SER A 118 -6.74 -13.00 3.28
N ASP A 119 -5.98 -11.96 3.61
CA ASP A 119 -4.57 -11.84 3.26
C ASP A 119 -3.95 -10.64 3.97
N ASP A 120 -2.64 -10.49 3.86
CA ASP A 120 -1.94 -9.28 4.24
C ASP A 120 -2.07 -8.21 3.14
N LEU A 121 -2.20 -6.94 3.55
CA LEU A 121 -2.17 -5.76 2.67
C LEU A 121 -1.14 -4.78 3.22
N HIS A 122 -0.28 -4.29 2.33
CA HIS A 122 0.58 -3.14 2.61
C HIS A 122 -0.23 -1.83 2.65
N ALA A 123 0.47 -0.72 2.91
CA ALA A 123 -0.12 0.60 2.82
C ALA A 123 -0.72 0.88 1.44
N GLY A 124 -1.82 1.64 1.41
CA GLY A 124 -2.47 1.99 0.16
C GLY A 124 -3.95 2.29 0.25
N VAL A 125 -4.56 2.41 -0.94
CA VAL A 125 -5.96 2.70 -1.17
C VAL A 125 -6.64 1.54 -1.91
N TYR A 126 -7.62 0.93 -1.26
CA TYR A 126 -8.29 -0.29 -1.69
C TYR A 126 -9.80 -0.10 -1.80
N GLN A 127 -10.39 -0.55 -2.89
CA GLN A 127 -11.82 -0.52 -3.10
C GLN A 127 -12.45 -1.88 -2.81
N VAL A 128 -13.40 -1.90 -1.87
CA VAL A 128 -14.18 -3.10 -1.58
C VAL A 128 -15.03 -3.48 -2.79
N GLY A 129 -14.94 -4.74 -3.22
CA GLY A 129 -15.52 -5.29 -4.43
C GLY A 129 -14.57 -5.31 -5.65
N LYS A 130 -13.43 -4.62 -5.59
CA LYS A 130 -12.35 -4.72 -6.59
C LYS A 130 -11.10 -5.36 -5.99
N ASP A 131 -10.65 -4.82 -4.85
CA ASP A 131 -9.41 -5.23 -4.17
C ASP A 131 -9.69 -6.13 -2.95
N ILE A 132 -10.82 -5.91 -2.26
CA ILE A 132 -11.23 -6.69 -1.07
C ILE A 132 -12.65 -7.20 -1.28
N LYS A 133 -12.94 -8.48 -1.05
CA LYS A 133 -14.32 -8.99 -1.14
C LYS A 133 -15.22 -8.36 -0.05
N PRO A 134 -16.50 -8.04 -0.30
CA PRO A 134 -17.40 -7.59 0.75
C PRO A 134 -17.55 -8.64 1.88
N GLY A 135 -17.72 -8.20 3.13
CA GLY A 135 -17.82 -9.10 4.27
C GLY A 135 -17.58 -8.43 5.62
N LYS A 136 -17.65 -9.22 6.69
CA LYS A 136 -17.20 -8.82 8.03
C LYS A 136 -15.75 -9.28 8.20
N TYR A 137 -14.91 -8.43 8.75
CA TYR A 137 -13.47 -8.68 8.88
C TYR A 137 -12.99 -8.35 10.30
N ALA A 138 -12.00 -9.09 10.79
CA ALA A 138 -11.00 -8.53 11.69
C ALA A 138 -9.87 -7.95 10.83
N ILE A 139 -9.49 -6.72 11.09
CA ILE A 139 -8.36 -6.03 10.47
C ILE A 139 -7.33 -5.86 11.57
N THR A 140 -6.13 -6.43 11.43
CA THR A 140 -5.11 -6.47 12.49
C THR A 140 -3.84 -5.78 12.01
N ALA A 141 -3.23 -4.92 12.83
CA ALA A 141 -1.91 -4.38 12.56
C ALA A 141 -0.86 -5.49 12.70
N LYS A 142 -0.04 -5.69 11.66
CA LYS A 142 1.05 -6.68 11.67
C LYS A 142 2.43 -6.06 11.71
N GLN A 143 2.60 -4.89 11.09
CA GLN A 143 3.84 -4.13 11.12
C GLN A 143 3.55 -2.62 11.12
N GLY A 144 4.39 -1.88 11.83
CA GLY A 144 4.33 -0.43 11.90
C GLY A 144 3.12 0.12 12.66
N SER A 145 2.91 1.41 12.52
CA SER A 145 1.73 2.13 13.02
C SER A 145 1.25 3.13 11.97
N GLY A 146 0.00 3.55 12.04
CA GLY A 146 -0.58 4.45 11.05
C GLY A 146 -2.08 4.54 11.14
N ASN A 147 -2.70 5.12 10.12
CA ASN A 147 -4.13 5.31 10.07
C ASN A 147 -4.80 4.17 9.27
N LEU A 148 -5.97 3.74 9.71
CA LEU A 148 -6.94 2.96 8.94
C LEU A 148 -8.21 3.79 8.81
N ILE A 149 -8.51 4.22 7.60
CA ILE A 149 -9.63 5.11 7.31
C ILE A 149 -10.52 4.49 6.24
N SER A 150 -11.84 4.71 6.33
CA SER A 150 -12.75 4.30 5.26
C SER A 150 -13.78 5.37 4.89
N THR A 151 -14.27 5.32 3.66
CA THR A 151 -15.41 6.16 3.23
C THR A 151 -16.78 5.51 3.53
N LYS A 152 -17.87 6.29 3.52
CA LYS A 152 -19.29 5.86 3.60
C LYS A 152 -19.71 5.25 4.96
N LYS A 153 -20.99 4.81 5.05
CA LYS A 153 -21.62 4.22 6.26
C LYS A 153 -20.81 3.03 6.80
N GLY A 154 -20.49 3.05 8.10
CA GLY A 154 -19.54 2.12 8.73
C GLY A 154 -18.11 2.66 8.79
N TYR A 155 -17.99 4.00 8.82
CA TYR A 155 -16.76 4.79 8.87
C TYR A 155 -15.75 4.22 9.87
N ILE A 156 -14.58 3.86 9.36
CA ILE A 156 -13.38 3.53 10.12
C ILE A 156 -12.52 4.80 10.17
N ASN A 157 -12.01 5.15 11.34
CA ASN A 157 -11.03 6.20 11.54
C ASN A 157 -10.20 5.88 12.78
N GLU A 158 -9.26 4.96 12.59
CA GLU A 158 -8.48 4.38 13.68
C GLU A 158 -7.01 4.65 13.48
N MET A 159 -6.33 5.05 14.56
CA MET A 159 -4.89 4.92 14.66
C MET A 159 -4.59 3.49 15.10
N MET A 160 -3.95 2.72 14.22
CA MET A 160 -3.62 1.33 14.47
C MET A 160 -2.10 1.14 14.52
N GLY A 161 -1.65 0.09 15.21
CA GLY A 161 -0.23 -0.21 15.36
C GLY A 161 0.02 -1.51 16.11
N THR A 162 1.21 -2.07 15.97
CA THR A 162 1.61 -3.32 16.65
C THR A 162 1.97 -3.11 18.11
N ASP A 163 2.58 -1.96 18.44
CA ASP A 163 2.91 -1.61 19.80
C ASP A 163 1.72 -0.92 20.46
N SER A 164 1.17 -1.50 21.51
CA SER A 164 0.07 -0.93 22.29
C SER A 164 0.52 -0.35 23.61
N GLN A 165 1.84 -0.23 23.86
CA GLN A 165 2.35 -0.01 25.22
C GLN A 165 1.87 1.29 25.89
N ASP A 166 1.42 2.29 25.11
CA ASP A 166 0.87 3.53 25.64
C ASP A 166 -0.65 3.70 25.40
N GLY A 167 -1.36 2.64 24.96
CA GLY A 167 -2.79 2.69 24.67
C GLY A 167 -3.19 3.58 23.48
N MET A 168 -2.21 4.13 22.75
CA MET A 168 -2.42 5.04 21.63
C MET A 168 -2.96 4.35 20.37
N TYR A 169 -2.67 3.05 20.20
CA TYR A 169 -2.93 2.31 18.97
C TYR A 169 -3.91 1.16 19.17
N VAL A 170 -4.87 1.04 18.24
CA VAL A 170 -5.76 -0.10 18.12
C VAL A 170 -5.05 -1.22 17.35
N GLN A 171 -4.82 -2.37 17.99
CA GLN A 171 -4.17 -3.52 17.33
C GLN A 171 -5.09 -4.27 16.36
N SER A 172 -6.39 -4.35 16.66
CA SER A 172 -7.36 -5.03 15.80
C SER A 172 -8.71 -4.32 15.78
N TYR A 173 -9.26 -4.13 14.59
CA TYR A 173 -10.55 -3.49 14.35
C TYR A 173 -11.51 -4.43 13.62
N THR A 174 -12.75 -4.57 14.12
CA THR A 174 -13.79 -5.37 13.44
C THR A 174 -14.69 -4.49 12.60
N ALA A 175 -14.66 -4.66 11.27
CA ALA A 175 -15.45 -3.86 10.34
C ALA A 175 -16.35 -4.71 9.44
N LYS A 176 -17.52 -4.16 9.06
CA LYS A 176 -18.33 -4.70 7.95
C LYS A 176 -18.05 -3.89 6.69
N LEU A 177 -17.24 -4.46 5.80
CA LEU A 177 -16.82 -3.85 4.54
C LEU A 177 -17.86 -4.05 3.45
N ARG A 178 -18.32 -2.94 2.84
CA ARG A 178 -19.40 -2.93 1.84
C ARG A 178 -18.88 -2.58 0.46
N LYS A 179 -19.44 -3.19 -0.60
CA LYS A 179 -19.04 -2.92 -1.99
C LYS A 179 -19.03 -1.42 -2.29
N GLY A 180 -17.95 -0.93 -2.90
CA GLY A 180 -17.76 0.48 -3.25
C GLY A 180 -17.32 1.38 -2.09
N GLN A 181 -17.01 0.82 -0.92
CA GLN A 181 -16.26 1.49 0.13
C GLN A 181 -14.79 1.57 -0.27
N ILE A 182 -14.14 2.68 0.07
CA ILE A 182 -12.69 2.83 -0.03
C ILE A 182 -12.10 2.63 1.36
N ILE A 183 -11.07 1.79 1.45
CA ILE A 183 -10.23 1.55 2.61
C ILE A 183 -8.87 2.16 2.30
N GLN A 184 -8.42 3.08 3.13
CA GLN A 184 -7.09 3.65 3.05
C GLN A 184 -6.34 3.27 4.32
N THR A 185 -5.11 2.80 4.16
CA THR A 185 -4.23 2.56 5.30
C THR A 185 -2.84 3.09 5.04
N THR A 186 -2.23 3.66 6.07
CA THR A 186 -0.82 4.09 6.10
C THR A 186 0.00 3.23 7.06
N LEU A 187 -0.53 2.08 7.50
CA LEU A 187 0.26 1.09 8.22
C LEU A 187 1.13 0.33 7.22
N GLU A 188 2.34 -0.03 7.63
CA GLU A 188 3.24 -0.83 6.80
C GLU A 188 2.60 -2.15 6.37
N LEU A 189 1.95 -2.85 7.31
CA LEU A 189 1.28 -4.11 7.02
C LEU A 189 0.07 -4.32 7.91
N ILE A 190 -1.09 -4.58 7.29
CA ILE A 190 -2.29 -5.07 7.97
C ILE A 190 -2.64 -6.47 7.49
N ASN A 191 -3.28 -7.26 8.36
CA ASN A 191 -3.93 -8.50 7.97
C ASN A 191 -5.44 -8.30 7.92
N LEU A 192 -6.08 -8.75 6.83
CA LEU A 192 -7.52 -8.93 6.79
C LEU A 192 -7.86 -10.40 7.02
N GLN A 193 -8.70 -10.66 8.00
CA GLN A 193 -9.28 -11.98 8.24
C GLN A 193 -10.80 -11.91 8.18
N LYS A 194 -11.41 -12.50 7.13
CA LYS A 194 -12.86 -12.55 7.02
C LYS A 194 -13.46 -13.44 8.10
N LYS A 195 -14.46 -12.89 8.80
CA LYS A 195 -15.29 -13.58 9.79
C LYS A 195 -16.51 -14.23 9.15
#